data_AF-A0A9D8PN46-F1
#
_entry.id   AF-A0A9D8PN46-F1
#
_cell.length_a   1.000
_cell.length_b   1.000
_cell.length_c   1.000
_cell.angle_alpha   90.00
_cell.angle_beta   90.00
_cell.angle_gamma   90.00
#
_symmetry.space_group_name_H-M   'P 1'
#
loop_
_entity.id
_entity.type
_entity.pdbx_description
1 polymer ?
#
loop_
_entity_poly.entity_id
_entity_poly.type
_entity_poly.pdbx_seq_one_letter_code
_entity_poly.pdbx_strand_id
1 'polypeptide(L)'
;MSRSIFLTPQKSEKLHEASIRVLVRTGVKLDHEESVDLFLSAGATMDDEKKVLIPRKLVDETIEKVKIVRVGNGGRGGFLLYDRDGENPINIEMGKTCLRSPSALKAREKIIESYEWILFVGGKAAVRFEI
;
A
#
# COMPACT_ATOMS: atom_id res chain seq x y z
N MET A 1 4.21 -26.11 -7.74
CA MET A 1 5.56 -25.53 -7.86
C MET A 1 6.08 -25.24 -6.46
N SER A 2 7.22 -25.80 -6.07
CA SER A 2 7.85 -25.53 -4.77
C SER A 2 8.41 -24.11 -4.79
N ARG A 3 7.96 -23.25 -3.85
CA ARG A 3 8.55 -21.93 -3.66
C ARG A 3 9.96 -22.13 -3.09
N SER A 4 11.00 -21.85 -3.88
CA SER A 4 12.37 -21.83 -3.38
C SER A 4 12.54 -20.58 -2.50
N ILE A 5 12.24 -20.70 -1.22
CA ILE A 5 12.61 -19.67 -0.25
C ILE A 5 14.10 -19.89 0.03
N PHE A 6 14.95 -19.01 -0.51
CA PHE A 6 16.41 -19.10 -0.37
C PHE A 6 16.91 -18.87 1.06
N LEU A 7 16.05 -18.34 1.95
CA LEU A 7 16.36 -18.05 3.34
C LEU A 7 15.66 -19.02 4.28
N THR A 8 16.40 -19.55 5.24
CA THR A 8 15.79 -20.27 6.36
C THR A 8 14.99 -19.29 7.22
N PRO A 9 13.98 -19.74 7.99
CA PRO A 9 13.22 -18.87 8.88
C PRO A 9 14.12 -18.06 9.82
N GLN A 10 15.19 -18.66 10.35
CA GLN A 10 16.14 -17.97 11.23
C GLN A 10 16.91 -16.86 10.49
N LYS A 11 17.25 -17.05 9.21
CA LYS A 11 17.91 -16.01 8.41
C LYS A 11 16.95 -14.88 8.07
N SER A 12 15.69 -15.21 7.78
CA SER A 12 14.63 -14.21 7.56
C SER A 12 14.42 -13.35 8.80
N GLU A 13 14.38 -13.96 9.98
CA GLU A 13 14.22 -13.24 11.25
C GLU A 13 15.40 -12.29 11.50
N LYS A 14 16.64 -12.76 11.28
CA LYS A 14 17.83 -11.89 11.39
C LYS A 14 17.78 -10.69 10.46
N LEU A 15 17.27 -10.87 9.24
CA LEU A 15 17.11 -9.79 8.28
C LEU A 15 16.01 -8.81 8.71
N HIS A 16 14.89 -9.32 9.22
CA HIS A 16 13.83 -8.51 9.79
C HIS A 16 14.37 -7.64 10.95
N GLU A 17 15.06 -8.25 11.92
CA GLU A 17 15.70 -7.55 13.03
C GLU A 17 16.73 -6.50 12.57
N ALA A 18 17.54 -6.82 11.55
CA ALA A 18 18.47 -5.85 10.99
C ALA A 18 17.75 -4.65 10.36
N SER A 19 16.64 -4.90 9.66
CA SER A 19 15.83 -3.87 9.02
C SER A 19 15.18 -2.94 10.06
N ILE A 20 14.61 -3.51 11.13
CA ILE A 20 14.07 -2.74 12.26
C ILE A 20 15.15 -1.86 12.89
N ARG A 21 16.36 -2.38 13.11
CA ARG A 21 17.46 -1.57 13.66
C ARG A 21 17.81 -0.38 12.78
N VAL A 22 17.77 -0.51 11.46
CA VAL A 22 18.00 0.62 10.54
C VAL A 22 16.88 1.65 10.68
N LEU A 23 15.61 1.22 10.69
CA LEU A 23 14.47 2.13 10.82
C LEU A 23 14.46 2.89 12.15
N VAL A 24 14.88 2.26 13.24
CA VAL A 24 14.93 2.86 14.57
C VAL A 24 16.13 3.82 14.73
N ARG A 25 17.30 3.46 14.20
CA ARG A 25 18.55 4.20 14.47
C ARG A 25 18.91 5.21 13.38
N THR A 26 18.65 4.87 12.12
CA THR A 26 18.97 5.71 10.97
C THR A 26 17.76 6.50 10.49
N GLY A 27 16.56 5.92 10.61
CA GLY A 27 15.32 6.53 10.13
C GLY A 27 15.24 6.65 8.61
N VAL A 28 14.26 7.46 8.17
CA VAL A 28 13.97 7.73 6.77
C VAL A 28 13.81 9.24 6.58
N LYS A 29 14.39 9.78 5.51
CA LYS A 29 14.16 11.17 5.10
C LYS A 29 12.89 11.24 4.27
N LEU A 30 11.97 12.12 4.65
CA LEU A 30 10.73 12.39 3.93
C LEU A 30 10.79 13.82 3.41
N ASP A 31 10.49 14.00 2.12
CA ASP A 31 10.54 15.32 1.47
C ASP A 31 9.20 16.07 1.57
N HIS A 32 8.12 15.40 1.99
CA HIS A 32 6.78 15.98 2.11
C HIS A 32 6.38 16.15 3.58
N GLU A 33 6.02 17.38 3.97
CA GLU A 33 5.71 17.75 5.35
C GLU A 33 4.52 16.96 5.92
N GLU A 34 3.44 16.81 5.16
CA GLU A 34 2.28 16.01 5.58
C GLU A 34 2.66 14.56 5.91
N SER A 35 3.64 13.98 5.21
CA SER A 35 4.11 12.64 5.52
C SER A 35 4.82 12.60 6.86
N VAL A 36 5.67 13.60 7.16
CA VAL A 36 6.34 13.72 8.46
C VAL A 36 5.30 13.79 9.58
N ASP A 37 4.28 14.64 9.43
CA ASP A 37 3.21 14.78 10.43
C ASP A 37 2.43 13.49 10.66
N LEU A 38 2.11 12.75 9.60
CA LEU A 38 1.45 11.45 9.69
C LEU A 38 2.29 10.43 10.49
N PHE A 39 3.61 10.38 10.26
CA PHE A 39 4.46 9.47 11.02
C PHE A 39 4.62 9.90 12.48
N LEU A 40 4.81 11.19 12.74
CA LEU A 40 4.96 11.72 14.10
C LEU A 40 3.68 11.52 14.93
N SER A 41 2.51 11.79 14.34
CA SER A 41 1.21 11.56 14.98
C SER A 41 0.94 10.07 15.24
N ALA A 42 1.50 9.17 14.43
CA ALA A 42 1.46 7.73 14.65
C ALA A 42 2.47 7.22 15.72
N GLY A 43 3.28 8.11 16.31
CA GLY A 43 4.23 7.78 17.38
C GLY A 43 5.66 7.50 16.91
N ALA A 44 6.01 7.89 15.68
CA ALA A 44 7.41 8.01 15.27
C ALA A 44 8.06 9.23 15.92
N THR A 45 9.39 9.30 15.88
CA THR A 45 10.15 10.47 16.34
C THR A 45 10.98 11.03 15.20
N MET A 46 11.51 12.24 15.36
CA MET A 46 12.40 12.87 14.39
C MET A 46 13.75 13.14 15.06
N ASP A 47 14.84 12.91 14.32
CA ASP A 47 16.19 13.25 14.76
C ASP A 47 16.60 14.69 14.41
N ASP A 48 17.80 15.09 14.83
CA ASP A 48 18.35 16.42 14.57
C ASP A 48 18.60 16.70 13.07
N GLU A 49 18.71 15.65 12.25
CA GLU A 49 18.89 15.72 10.80
C GLU A 49 17.56 15.70 10.03
N LYS A 50 16.42 15.84 10.73
CA LYS A 50 15.06 15.78 10.18
C LYS A 50 14.71 14.43 9.52
N LYS A 51 15.28 13.33 10.01
CA LYS A 51 14.89 11.98 9.62
C LYS A 51 13.86 11.43 10.60
N VAL A 52 12.85 10.78 10.06
CA VAL A 52 11.82 10.10 10.83
C VAL A 52 12.35 8.74 11.29
N LEU A 53 12.49 8.57 12.60
CA LEU A 53 12.86 7.32 13.26
C LEU A 53 11.58 6.51 13.55
N ILE A 54 11.51 5.31 13.01
CA ILE A 54 10.30 4.48 13.07
C ILE A 54 10.49 3.39 14.13
N PRO A 55 9.74 3.40 15.26
CA PRO A 55 9.90 2.42 16.32
C PRO A 55 9.36 1.05 15.93
N ARG A 56 9.98 -0.02 16.46
CA ARG A 56 9.57 -1.43 16.22
C ARG A 56 8.08 -1.65 16.40
N LYS A 57 7.52 -1.11 17.49
CA LYS A 57 6.10 -1.23 17.82
C LYS A 57 5.19 -0.73 16.69
N LEU A 58 5.51 0.41 16.09
CA LEU A 58 4.73 0.98 14.98
C LEU A 58 4.80 0.07 13.73
N VAL A 59 5.97 -0.53 13.45
CA VAL A 59 6.13 -1.47 12.34
C VAL A 59 5.31 -2.74 12.57
N ASP A 60 5.43 -3.36 13.75
CA ASP A 60 4.74 -4.60 14.08
C ASP A 60 3.21 -4.44 14.04
N GLU A 61 2.70 -3.37 14.65
CA GLU A 61 1.27 -3.04 14.66
C GLU A 61 0.74 -2.80 13.24
N THR A 62 1.52 -2.13 12.39
CA THR A 62 1.14 -1.88 11.00
C THR A 62 1.11 -3.18 10.19
N ILE A 63 2.12 -4.03 10.34
CA ILE A 63 2.15 -5.35 9.70
C ILE A 63 0.94 -6.20 10.12
N GLU A 64 0.58 -6.18 11.39
CA GLU A 64 -0.58 -6.93 11.88
C GLU A 64 -1.90 -6.39 11.31
N LYS A 65 -2.08 -5.06 11.25
CA LYS A 65 -3.24 -4.44 10.60
C LYS A 65 -3.37 -4.84 9.13
N VAL A 66 -2.27 -4.88 8.39
CA VAL A 66 -2.29 -5.26 6.95
C VAL A 66 -2.71 -6.72 6.74
N LYS A 67 -2.35 -7.64 7.64
CA LYS A 67 -2.77 -9.05 7.54
C LYS A 67 -4.28 -9.25 7.69
N ILE A 68 -4.97 -8.30 8.33
CA ILE A 68 -6.42 -8.36 8.58
C ILE A 68 -7.22 -8.03 7.31
N VAL A 69 -6.63 -7.32 6.33
CA VAL A 69 -7.28 -7.03 5.05
C VAL A 69 -7.44 -8.35 4.28
N ARG A 70 -8.65 -8.90 4.37
CA ARG A 70 -9.06 -10.18 3.75
C ARG A 70 -9.92 -9.90 2.52
N VAL A 71 -9.62 -10.62 1.46
CA VAL A 71 -10.47 -10.74 0.28
C VAL A 71 -10.83 -12.21 0.07
N GLY A 72 -12.13 -12.49 -0.03
CA GLY A 72 -12.68 -13.82 -0.32
C GLY A 72 -12.81 -14.77 0.90
N ASN A 73 -13.34 -15.96 0.63
CA ASN A 73 -13.82 -16.95 1.62
C ASN A 73 -12.73 -17.92 2.17
N GLY A 74 -11.43 -17.57 2.20
CA GLY A 74 -10.48 -18.51 2.83
C GLY A 74 -8.96 -18.35 2.66
N GLY A 75 -8.41 -17.16 2.42
CA GLY A 75 -6.96 -16.98 2.22
C GLY A 75 -6.34 -15.87 3.08
N ARG A 76 -5.08 -16.03 3.51
CA ARG A 76 -4.28 -14.99 4.19
C ARG A 76 -4.06 -13.81 3.25
N GLY A 77 -4.32 -12.58 3.73
CA GLY A 77 -3.88 -11.29 3.18
C GLY A 77 -4.02 -11.10 1.67
N GLY A 78 -5.01 -10.31 1.25
CA GLY A 78 -5.18 -9.96 -0.15
C GLY A 78 -6.19 -8.83 -0.35
N PHE A 79 -6.12 -8.17 -1.50
CA PHE A 79 -7.06 -7.12 -1.89
C PHE A 79 -7.42 -7.22 -3.38
N LEU A 80 -8.60 -6.73 -3.74
CA LEU A 80 -9.04 -6.63 -5.13
C LEU A 80 -8.63 -5.26 -5.67
N LEU A 81 -7.90 -5.26 -6.78
CA LEU A 81 -7.59 -4.07 -7.55
C LEU A 81 -8.58 -3.98 -8.70
N TYR A 82 -9.54 -3.07 -8.59
CA TYR A 82 -10.54 -2.83 -9.64
C TYR A 82 -9.98 -1.97 -10.77
N ASP A 83 -10.52 -2.16 -11.97
CA ASP A 83 -10.37 -1.20 -13.06
C ASP A 83 -11.27 0.04 -12.83
N ARG A 84 -11.22 1.01 -13.75
CA ARG A 84 -12.04 2.24 -13.65
C ARG A 84 -13.54 1.93 -13.66
N ASP A 85 -13.92 0.86 -14.35
CA ASP A 85 -15.31 0.51 -14.63
C ASP A 85 -15.88 -0.39 -13.51
N GLY A 86 -15.01 -0.94 -12.65
CA GLY A 86 -15.37 -1.78 -11.50
C GLY A 86 -15.64 -3.24 -11.85
N GLU A 87 -15.45 -3.64 -13.11
CA GLU A 87 -15.96 -4.92 -13.61
C GLU A 87 -14.94 -6.06 -13.57
N ASN A 88 -13.64 -5.75 -13.70
CA ASN A 88 -12.58 -6.76 -13.76
C ASN A 88 -11.57 -6.63 -12.61
N PRO A 89 -11.90 -7.08 -11.40
CA PRO A 89 -10.97 -7.01 -10.28
C PRO A 89 -9.79 -7.97 -10.47
N ILE A 90 -8.58 -7.44 -10.41
CA ILE A 90 -7.36 -8.22 -10.27
C ILE A 90 -7.21 -8.58 -8.80
N ASN A 91 -7.24 -9.88 -8.50
CA ASN A 91 -7.08 -10.36 -7.15
C ASN A 91 -5.60 -10.46 -6.74
N ILE A 92 -5.15 -9.55 -5.89
CA ILE A 92 -3.80 -9.54 -5.33
C ILE A 92 -3.80 -10.37 -4.05
N GLU A 93 -3.36 -11.62 -4.17
CA GLU A 93 -3.21 -12.56 -3.06
C GLU A 93 -1.79 -13.11 -2.97
N MET A 94 -1.40 -13.46 -1.75
CA MET A 94 -0.13 -14.12 -1.48
C MET A 94 -0.04 -15.46 -2.23
N GLY A 95 0.80 -15.54 -3.27
CA GLY A 95 0.91 -16.77 -4.09
C GLY A 95 0.52 -16.60 -5.53
N LYS A 96 -0.22 -15.55 -5.86
CA LYS A 96 -0.69 -15.29 -7.22
C LYS A 96 0.22 -14.28 -7.90
N THR A 97 0.73 -14.65 -9.08
CA THR A 97 1.42 -13.72 -9.96
C THR A 97 0.39 -13.11 -10.91
N CYS A 98 0.29 -11.79 -10.92
CA CYS A 98 -0.54 -11.06 -11.88
C CYS A 98 0.37 -10.52 -12.98
N LEU A 99 0.08 -10.83 -14.24
CA LEU A 99 0.82 -10.31 -15.39
C LEU A 99 0.01 -9.22 -16.07
N ARG A 100 0.64 -8.09 -16.36
CA ARG A 100 0.05 -7.01 -17.15
C ARG A 100 0.98 -6.68 -18.31
N SER A 101 0.46 -6.67 -19.54
CA SER A 101 1.29 -6.35 -20.71
C SER A 101 1.58 -4.83 -20.77
N PRO A 102 2.79 -4.43 -21.18
CA PRO A 102 3.11 -3.01 -21.41
C PRO A 102 2.21 -2.36 -22.48
N SER A 103 1.71 -3.13 -23.45
CA SER A 103 0.80 -2.68 -24.50
C SER A 103 -0.60 -2.32 -23.98
N ALA A 104 -1.03 -2.88 -22.85
CA ALA A 104 -2.30 -2.51 -22.21
C ALA A 104 -2.26 -1.13 -21.52
N LEU A 105 -1.09 -0.47 -21.41
CA LEU A 105 -0.96 0.89 -20.87
C LEU A 105 -1.08 1.99 -21.95
N LYS A 106 -0.72 1.70 -23.21
CA LYS A 106 -0.71 2.69 -24.31
C LYS A 106 -2.06 2.91 -25.01
N ALA A 107 -3.05 2.07 -24.75
CA ALA A 107 -4.32 2.10 -25.49
C ALA A 107 -5.33 3.17 -25.00
N ARG A 108 -5.04 3.96 -23.97
CA ARG A 108 -6.02 4.91 -23.36
C ARG A 108 -5.54 6.37 -23.25
N GLU A 109 -4.53 6.80 -24.01
CA GLU A 109 -4.13 8.23 -24.08
C GLU A 109 -5.08 9.12 -24.92
N LYS A 110 -6.17 8.57 -25.48
CA LYS A 110 -7.06 9.31 -26.40
C LYS A 110 -8.43 9.74 -25.83
N ILE A 111 -8.67 9.60 -24.53
CA ILE A 111 -9.96 10.00 -23.91
C ILE A 111 -9.66 10.79 -22.63
N ILE A 112 -9.18 12.02 -22.80
CA ILE A 112 -9.17 13.06 -21.76
C ILE A 112 -9.71 14.33 -22.39
N GLU A 113 -10.98 14.33 -22.80
CA GLU A 113 -11.75 15.55 -23.01
C GLU A 113 -13.17 15.27 -22.51
N SER A 114 -13.68 16.15 -21.64
CA SER A 114 -14.97 16.11 -20.95
C SER A 114 -15.03 15.30 -19.65
N TYR A 115 -14.82 16.00 -18.52
CA TYR A 115 -15.13 15.52 -17.18
C TYR A 115 -16.51 16.05 -16.75
N GLU A 116 -17.48 15.17 -16.52
CA GLU A 116 -18.59 15.42 -15.59
C GLU A 116 -18.40 14.47 -14.40
N TRP A 117 -18.33 15.03 -13.19
CA TRP A 117 -18.26 14.24 -11.95
C TRP A 117 -19.63 14.22 -11.28
N ILE A 118 -20.15 13.02 -10.98
CA ILE A 118 -21.34 12.84 -10.13
C ILE A 118 -20.92 12.09 -8.88
N LEU A 119 -21.08 12.75 -7.72
CA LEU A 119 -20.85 12.15 -6.41
C LEU A 119 -22.15 11.47 -5.93
N PHE A 120 -22.07 10.18 -5.61
CA PHE A 120 -23.18 9.43 -5.02
C PHE A 120 -22.92 9.19 -3.53
N VAL A 121 -23.87 9.60 -2.69
CA VAL A 121 -23.87 9.28 -1.25
C VAL A 121 -25.21 8.61 -0.92
N GLY A 122 -25.17 7.40 -0.38
CA GLY A 122 -26.38 6.67 0.04
C GLY A 122 -27.34 6.27 -1.09
N GLY A 123 -26.83 6.03 -2.30
CA GLY A 123 -27.64 5.54 -3.43
C GLY A 123 -28.49 6.60 -4.14
N LYS A 124 -28.30 7.89 -3.86
CA LYS A 124 -28.87 9.01 -4.63
C LYS A 124 -27.76 9.99 -5.03
N ALA A 125 -27.79 10.45 -6.29
CA ALA A 125 -26.86 11.47 -6.79
C ALA A 125 -27.12 12.78 -6.05
N ALA A 126 -26.09 13.36 -5.43
CA ALA A 126 -26.28 14.50 -4.52
C ALA A 126 -25.89 15.86 -5.10
N VAL A 127 -24.87 16.00 -5.96
CA VAL A 127 -24.48 17.33 -6.48
C VAL A 127 -23.75 17.22 -7.82
N ARG A 128 -24.03 18.18 -8.72
CA ARG A 128 -23.33 18.41 -10.00
C ARG A 128 -22.37 19.60 -9.82
N PHE A 129 -21.10 19.44 -10.18
CA PHE A 129 -20.13 20.54 -10.21
C PHE A 129 -19.58 20.70 -11.63
N GLU A 130 -19.67 21.92 -12.16
CA GLU A 130 -19.05 22.35 -13.42
C GLU A 130 -17.81 23.20 -13.08
N ILE A 131 -16.71 22.98 -13.82
CA ILE A 131 -15.62 23.94 -13.98
C ILE A 131 -15.54 24.27 -15.47
#